data_AF-A0A177D3N5-F1
#
_entry.id   AF-A0A177D3N5-F1
#
_cell.length_a   1.000
_cell.length_b   1.000
_cell.length_c   1.000
_cell.angle_alpha   90.00
_cell.angle_beta   90.00
_cell.angle_gamma   90.00
#
_symmetry.space_group_name_H-M   'P 1'
#
loop_
_entity.id
_entity.type
_entity.pdbx_description
1 polymer ?
#
loop_
_entity_poly.entity_id
_entity_poly.type
_entity_poly.pdbx_seq_one_letter_code
_entity_poly.pdbx_strand_id
1 'polypeptide(L)' 'MLTVINSCYRHDFGYRNFKAQNRFEANKARIDDNFKTDMFNQCANESAKGPCEATATLYYEAVKAFGRRDLETAEAE' A
#
# COMPACT_ATOMS: atom_id res chain seq x y z
N MET A 1 2.42 -18.19 4.67
CA MET A 1 3.13 -17.29 5.61
C MET A 1 2.90 -15.92 5.04
N LEU A 2 2.07 -15.09 5.69
CA LEU A 2 1.66 -13.78 5.15
C LEU A 2 2.87 -12.90 4.84
N THR A 3 3.36 -12.91 3.60
CA THR A 3 4.50 -12.08 3.19
C THR A 3 4.03 -10.73 2.65
N VAL A 4 3.17 -10.02 3.40
CA VAL A 4 2.76 -8.63 3.11
C VAL A 4 3.98 -7.70 2.91
N ILE A 5 5.10 -8.05 3.55
CA ILE A 5 6.38 -7.34 3.51
C ILE A 5 6.86 -7.05 2.07
N ASN A 6 6.72 -8.00 1.14
CA ASN A 6 7.17 -7.80 -0.23
C ASN A 6 6.33 -6.73 -0.96
N SER A 7 5.02 -6.73 -0.73
CA SER A 7 4.12 -5.70 -1.27
C SER A 7 4.47 -4.33 -0.68
N CYS A 8 4.73 -4.27 0.62
CA CYS A 8 5.13 -3.03 1.30
C CYS A 8 6.44 -2.48 0.75
N TYR A 9 7.47 -3.31 0.53
CA TYR A 9 8.73 -2.83 -0.04
C TYR A 9 8.56 -2.19 -1.42
N ARG A 10 7.72 -2.77 -2.29
CA ARG A 10 7.46 -2.21 -3.62
C ARG A 10 6.62 -0.94 -3.55
N HIS A 11 5.66 -0.87 -2.64
CA HIS A 11 4.87 0.33 -2.36
C HIS A 11 5.74 1.49 -1.87
N ASP A 12 6.60 1.23 -0.88
CA ASP A 12 7.58 2.16 -0.34
C ASP A 12 8.56 2.66 -1.41
N PHE A 13 9.06 1.74 -2.24
CA PHE A 13 9.91 2.10 -3.38
C PHE A 13 9.20 3.09 -4.30
N GLY A 14 7.92 2.82 -4.64
CA GLY A 14 7.09 3.72 -5.44
C GLY A 14 6.92 5.09 -4.77
N TYR A 15 6.52 5.13 -3.51
CA TYR A 15 6.30 6.36 -2.75
C TYR A 15 7.57 7.22 -2.70
N ARG A 16 8.68 6.64 -2.25
CA ARG A 16 9.95 7.36 -2.06
C ARG A 16 10.49 7.92 -3.38
N ASN A 17 10.50 7.11 -4.44
CA ASN A 17 11.03 7.55 -5.73
C ASN A 17 10.13 8.59 -6.41
N PHE A 18 8.80 8.41 -6.38
CA PHE A 18 7.90 9.38 -6.99
C PHE A 18 7.85 10.71 -6.22
N LYS A 19 8.03 10.68 -4.89
CA LYS A 19 8.26 11.90 -4.08
C LYS A 19 9.58 12.57 -4.47
N ALA A 20 10.70 11.84 -4.51
CA ALA A 20 12.01 12.38 -4.91
C ALA A 20 12.04 12.94 -6.35
N GLN A 21 11.15 12.45 -7.22
CA GLN A 21 11.02 12.88 -8.61
C GLN A 21 9.94 13.96 -8.82
N ASN A 22 9.36 14.51 -7.75
CA ASN A 22 8.31 15.55 -7.81
C ASN A 22 7.09 15.16 -8.67
N ARG A 23 6.75 13.87 -8.70
CA ARG A 23 5.61 13.35 -9.47
C ARG A 23 4.69 12.43 -8.66
N PHE A 24 4.73 12.55 -7.33
CA PHE A 24 3.96 11.69 -6.42
C PHE A 24 2.45 11.90 -6.56
N GLU A 25 1.97 13.14 -6.51
CA GLU A 25 0.53 13.44 -6.46
C GLU A 25 -0.26 12.83 -7.62
N ALA A 26 0.27 12.94 -8.85
CA ALA A 26 -0.34 12.40 -10.06
C ALA A 26 -0.27 10.86 -10.16
N ASN A 27 0.56 10.20 -9.34
CA ASN A 27 0.84 8.78 -9.45
C ASN A 27 0.51 7.98 -8.19
N LYS A 28 0.16 8.63 -7.07
CA LYS A 28 -0.17 7.96 -5.80
C LYS A 28 -1.22 6.87 -5.98
N ALA A 29 -2.34 7.18 -6.63
CA ALA A 29 -3.42 6.22 -6.87
C ALA A 29 -2.93 4.97 -7.62
N ARG A 30 -2.08 5.15 -8.65
CA ARG A 30 -1.49 4.03 -9.39
C ARG A 30 -0.56 3.18 -8.52
N ILE A 31 0.19 3.79 -7.60
CA ILE A 31 1.06 3.06 -6.67
C ILE A 31 0.22 2.27 -5.66
N ASP A 32 -0.84 2.86 -5.12
CA ASP A 32 -1.76 2.19 -4.18
C ASP A 32 -2.51 1.02 -4.85
N ASP A 33 -2.98 1.19 -6.09
CA ASP A 33 -3.65 0.11 -6.85
C ASP A 33 -2.69 -1.05 -7.17
N ASN A 34 -1.43 -0.75 -7.45
CA ASN A 34 -0.40 -1.75 -7.67
C ASN A 34 -0.08 -2.53 -6.37
N PHE A 35 -0.08 -1.85 -5.23
CA PHE A 35 0.06 -2.46 -3.91
C PHE A 35 -1.11 -3.40 -3.57
N LYS A 36 -2.36 -2.98 -3.84
CA LYS A 36 -3.53 -3.86 -3.72
C LYS A 36 -3.37 -5.11 -4.58
N THR A 37 -2.96 -4.93 -5.84
CA THR A 37 -2.74 -6.05 -6.77
C THR A 37 -1.70 -7.03 -6.23
N ASP A 38 -0.57 -6.56 -5.68
CA ASP A 38 0.42 -7.45 -5.07
C ASP A 38 -0.13 -8.25 -3.89
N MET A 39 -0.85 -7.57 -3.00
CA MET A 39 -1.42 -8.24 -1.83
C MET A 39 -2.43 -9.32 -2.26
N PHE A 40 -3.30 -9.03 -3.23
CA PHE A 40 -4.25 -10.02 -3.75
C PHE A 40 -3.54 -11.19 -4.46
N ASN A 41 -2.45 -10.92 -5.19
CA ASN A 41 -1.65 -11.98 -5.81
C ASN A 41 -1.02 -12.92 -4.77
N GLN A 42 -0.60 -12.39 -3.62
CA GLN A 42 -0.11 -13.22 -2.51
C GLN A 42 -1.22 -14.06 -1.89
N CYS A 43 -2.43 -13.51 -1.77
CA CYS A 43 -3.59 -14.24 -1.24
C CYS A 43 -4.02 -15.42 -2.11
N ALA A 44 -3.65 -15.46 -3.40
CA ALA A 44 -4.04 -16.54 -4.31
C ALA A 44 -3.60 -17.94 -3.85
N ASN A 45 -2.48 -18.03 -3.12
CA ASN A 45 -1.91 -19.30 -2.65
C ASN A 45 -2.07 -19.51 -1.14
N GLU A 46 -2.79 -18.64 -0.44
CA GLU A 46 -2.99 -18.74 1.01
C GLU A 46 -4.21 -19.62 1.34
N SER A 47 -4.05 -20.53 2.31
CA SER A 47 -5.13 -21.41 2.77
C SER A 47 -6.31 -20.63 3.38
N ALA A 48 -6.01 -19.49 4.00
CA ALA A 48 -6.98 -18.54 4.54
C ALA A 48 -7.21 -17.36 3.58
N LYS A 49 -7.61 -17.66 2.33
CA LYS A 49 -7.78 -16.67 1.26
C LYS A 49 -8.70 -15.49 1.65
N GLY A 50 -9.89 -15.78 2.19
CA GLY A 50 -10.85 -14.73 2.59
C GLY A 50 -10.27 -13.73 3.61
N PRO A 51 -9.73 -14.20 4.75
CA PRO A 51 -9.03 -13.33 5.69
C PRO A 51 -7.83 -12.57 5.09
N CYS A 52 -7.09 -13.19 4.16
CA CYS A 52 -6.00 -12.52 3.45
C CYS A 52 -6.52 -11.36 2.59
N GLU A 53 -7.55 -11.58 1.78
CA GLU A 53 -8.15 -10.54 0.91
C GLU A 53 -8.82 -9.43 1.74
N ALA A 54 -9.42 -9.76 2.89
CA ALA A 54 -9.93 -8.77 3.82
C ALA A 54 -8.81 -7.88 4.39
N THR A 55 -7.68 -8.48 4.75
CA THR A 55 -6.48 -7.76 5.20
C THR A 55 -5.91 -6.89 4.07
N ALA A 56 -5.84 -7.42 2.84
CA ALA A 56 -5.40 -6.67 1.66
C ALA A 56 -6.28 -5.45 1.38
N THR A 57 -7.58 -5.61 1.53
CA THR A 57 -8.55 -4.52 1.40
C THR A 57 -8.32 -3.46 2.48
N LEU A 58 -8.16 -3.87 3.75
CA LEU A 58 -7.90 -2.95 4.85
C LEU A 58 -6.62 -2.11 4.63
N TYR A 59 -5.53 -2.76 4.24
CA TYR A 59 -4.26 -2.08 3.97
C TYR A 59 -4.36 -1.11 2.78
N TYR A 60 -5.06 -1.50 1.70
CA TYR A 60 -5.31 -0.61 0.56
C TYR A 60 -6.09 0.64 0.97
N GLU A 61 -7.18 0.49 1.73
CA GLU A 61 -7.97 1.63 2.19
C GLU A 61 -7.15 2.54 3.13
N ALA A 62 -6.29 1.96 3.98
CA ALA A 62 -5.40 2.73 4.85
C ALA A 62 -4.39 3.58 4.08
N VAL A 63 -3.67 3.02 3.09
CA VAL A 63 -2.70 3.81 2.30
C VAL A 63 -3.40 4.85 1.43
N LYS A 64 -4.61 4.55 0.93
CA LYS A 64 -5.43 5.49 0.16
C LYS A 64 -5.84 6.70 1.00
N ALA A 65 -6.34 6.45 2.22
CA ALA A 65 -6.77 7.50 3.15
C ALA A 65 -5.61 8.31 3.72
N PHE A 66 -4.50 7.65 4.09
CA PHE A 66 -3.48 8.26 4.94
C PHE A 66 -2.12 8.45 4.28
N GLY A 67 -1.87 7.87 3.10
CA GLY A 67 -0.56 7.92 2.44
C GLY A 67 -0.11 9.28 1.90
N ARG A 68 -0.90 10.35 2.10
CA ARG A 68 -0.49 11.74 1.83
C ARG A 68 0.00 12.48 3.08
N ARG A 69 -0.27 11.96 4.28
CA ARG A 69 0.10 12.62 5.52
C ARG A 69 1.60 12.44 5.72
N ASP A 70 2.33 13.55 5.77
CA ASP A 70 3.64 13.55 6.40
C ASP A 70 3.38 13.41 7.91
N LEU A 71 4.06 12.47 8.57
CA LEU A 71 3.75 12.06 9.96
C LEU A 71 3.70 13.25 10.95
N GLU A 72 4.38 14.35 10.64
CA GLU A 72 4.32 15.62 11.38
C GLU A 72 2.92 16.27 11.44
N THR A 73 2.05 16.01 10.47
CA THR A 73 0.68 16.56 10.45
C THR A 73 -0.37 15.64 11.09
N ALA A 74 -0.02 14.38 11.37
CA ALA A 74 -0.97 13.39 11.89
C ALA A 74 -1.07 13.35 13.43
N GLU A 75 -0.12 13.97 14.15
CA GLU A 75 -0.09 14.05 15.62
C GLU A 75 -0.70 15.36 16.16
N ALA A 76 -1.23 16.22 15.29
CA ALA A 76 -1.77 17.53 15.66
C ALA A 76 -3.29 17.56 15.91
N GLU A 77 -3.97 16.41 15.96
CA GLU A 77 -5.41 16.27 16.20
C GLU A 77 -5.73 15.37 17.40
#